data_AF-A0A9P6R1H3-F1
#
_entry.id   AF-A0A9P6R1H3-F1
#
_cell.length_a   1.000
_cell.length_b   1.000
_cell.length_c   1.000
_cell.angle_alpha   90.00
_cell.angle_beta   90.00
_cell.angle_gamma   90.00
#
_symmetry.space_group_name_H-M   'P 1'
#
loop_
_entity.id
_entity.type
_entity.pdbx_description
1 polymer ?
#
loop_
_entity_poly.entity_id
_entity_poly.type
_entity_poly.pdbx_seq_one_letter_code
_entity_poly.pdbx_strand_id
1 'polypeptide(L)'
;MTMLVISLETPAKNFSAWTLKDVCAEYNLSPTTDPGLNVIPPFTNIEAAPLDSDFQKMQNQLIDEFGTFVDVLSLLGANEVTKSMIVGVFLANATRLFKEGLYLAAQRGLSGRRGNGPLDFSVHLRKTQECTLGVTEVKKNEKQGVAHNNIVQLEAALMEKKRKRNRSDIDGEEEQPMKTRSYGL
;
A
#
# COMPACT_ATOMS: atom_id res chain seq x y z
N MET A 1 -14.88 -6.09 46.76
CA MET A 1 -15.20 -6.20 45.32
C MET A 1 -14.04 -5.57 44.58
N THR A 2 -13.13 -6.36 44.01
CA THR A 2 -11.97 -5.86 43.27
C THR A 2 -12.37 -5.68 41.81
N MET A 3 -12.26 -4.45 41.31
CA MET A 3 -12.57 -4.12 39.93
C MET A 3 -11.37 -4.53 39.06
N LEU A 4 -11.56 -5.53 38.21
CA LEU A 4 -10.58 -5.90 37.19
C LEU A 4 -10.66 -4.87 36.04
N VAL A 5 -9.73 -3.92 36.03
CA VAL A 5 -9.57 -3.00 34.89
C VAL A 5 -8.67 -3.69 33.87
N ILE A 6 -9.27 -4.25 32.82
CA ILE A 6 -8.53 -4.72 31.65
C ILE A 6 -8.23 -3.50 30.80
N SER A 7 -7.01 -2.96 30.90
CA SER A 7 -6.53 -1.97 29.94
C SER A 7 -6.19 -2.69 28.63
N LEU A 8 -6.98 -2.44 27.59
CA LEU A 8 -6.66 -2.83 26.21
C LEU A 8 -5.75 -1.77 25.55
N GLU A 9 -4.82 -1.20 26.31
CA GLU A 9 -3.74 -0.42 25.70
C GLU A 9 -2.85 -1.38 24.91
N THR A 10 -3.14 -1.51 23.62
CA THR A 10 -2.06 -1.74 22.67
C THR A 10 -1.62 -0.34 22.27
N PRO A 11 -0.50 0.22 22.77
CA PRO A 11 0.02 1.46 22.21
C PRO A 11 0.34 1.12 20.76
N ALA A 12 -0.54 1.53 19.85
CA ALA A 12 -0.39 1.22 18.45
C ALA A 12 0.88 1.92 17.98
N LYS A 13 1.92 1.11 17.70
CA LYS A 13 3.22 1.57 17.22
C LYS A 13 3.02 2.37 15.94
N ASN A 14 3.59 3.56 15.85
CA ASN A 14 3.50 4.35 14.62
C ASN A 14 4.06 3.52 13.45
N PHE A 15 3.43 3.55 12.28
CA PHE A 15 3.91 2.73 11.15
C PHE A 15 5.38 3.02 10.84
N SER A 16 5.80 4.29 10.91
CA SER A 16 7.18 4.72 10.73
C SER A 16 8.21 4.12 11.68
N ALA A 17 7.79 3.54 12.81
CA ALA A 17 8.69 2.92 13.77
C ALA A 17 8.98 1.44 13.47
N TRP A 18 8.30 0.84 12.49
CA TRP A 18 8.54 -0.55 12.10
C TRP A 18 9.88 -0.69 11.37
N THR A 19 10.53 -1.84 11.54
CA THR A 19 11.75 -2.22 10.82
C THR A 19 11.54 -3.56 10.10
N LEU A 20 12.38 -3.88 9.13
CA LEU A 20 12.28 -5.14 8.36
C LEU A 20 12.48 -6.33 9.28
N LYS A 21 13.35 -6.17 10.27
CA LYS A 21 13.53 -7.15 11.34
C LYS A 21 12.24 -7.36 12.14
N ASP A 22 11.57 -6.27 12.55
CA ASP A 22 10.29 -6.36 13.28
C ASP A 22 9.24 -7.07 12.44
N VAL A 23 9.12 -6.73 11.15
CA VAL A 23 8.18 -7.35 10.22
C VAL A 23 8.52 -8.82 9.99
N CYS A 24 9.80 -9.16 9.78
CA CYS A 24 10.20 -10.55 9.61
C CYS A 24 9.91 -11.41 10.84
N ALA A 25 10.13 -10.87 12.03
CA ALA A 25 9.82 -11.55 13.29
C ALA A 25 8.30 -11.70 13.49
N GLU A 26 7.53 -10.65 13.24
CA GLU A 26 6.08 -10.65 13.44
C GLU A 26 5.35 -11.60 12.47
N TYR A 27 5.78 -11.64 11.21
CA TYR A 27 5.15 -12.45 10.16
C TYR A 27 5.90 -13.76 9.87
N ASN A 28 6.92 -14.11 10.67
CA ASN A 28 7.75 -15.30 10.50
C ASN A 28 8.34 -15.44 9.08
N LEU A 29 8.76 -14.33 8.47
CA LEU A 29 9.30 -14.31 7.10
C LEU A 29 10.77 -14.72 7.04
N SER A 30 11.51 -14.55 8.12
CA SER A 30 12.93 -14.88 8.16
C SER A 30 13.43 -15.17 9.57
N PRO A 31 14.30 -16.19 9.76
CA PRO A 31 14.93 -16.45 11.04
C PRO A 31 16.20 -15.60 11.29
N THR A 32 16.68 -14.83 10.30
CA THR A 32 17.89 -14.02 10.45
C THR A 32 17.64 -12.72 11.23
N THR A 33 18.67 -12.25 11.93
CA THR A 33 18.65 -10.98 12.67
C THR A 33 18.84 -9.75 11.79
N ASP A 34 19.32 -9.93 10.54
CA ASP A 34 19.46 -8.90 9.51
C ASP A 34 18.89 -9.38 8.15
N PRO A 35 17.55 -9.41 8.01
CA PRO A 35 16.89 -9.85 6.78
C PRO A 35 17.08 -8.86 5.61
N GLY A 36 17.37 -9.41 4.43
CA GLY A 36 17.30 -8.68 3.16
C GLY A 36 15.89 -8.67 2.57
N LEU A 37 15.64 -7.87 1.53
CA LEU A 37 14.32 -7.79 0.87
C LEU A 37 13.91 -9.10 0.17
N ASN A 38 14.87 -9.95 -0.15
CA ASN A 38 14.65 -11.25 -0.79
C ASN A 38 13.88 -12.25 0.08
N VAL A 39 13.66 -11.94 1.37
CA VAL A 39 12.82 -12.75 2.27
C VAL A 39 11.33 -12.52 2.04
N ILE A 40 10.96 -11.41 1.40
CA ILE A 40 9.56 -11.12 1.07
C ILE A 40 9.21 -11.98 -0.15
N PRO A 41 8.19 -12.86 -0.04
CA PRO A 41 7.81 -13.71 -1.16
C PRO A 41 7.29 -12.85 -2.31
N PRO A 42 7.61 -13.20 -3.58
CA PRO A 42 6.98 -12.56 -4.71
C PRO A 42 5.46 -12.86 -4.69
N PHE A 43 4.67 -11.97 -5.28
CA PHE A 43 3.27 -12.27 -5.53
C PHE A 43 3.16 -13.40 -6.55
N THR A 44 2.97 -14.62 -6.07
CA THR A 44 2.66 -15.77 -6.91
C THR A 44 1.16 -15.79 -7.17
N ASN A 45 0.74 -16.13 -8.39
CA ASN A 45 -0.67 -16.19 -8.82
C ASN A 45 -1.36 -14.85 -9.15
N ILE A 46 -0.60 -13.80 -9.48
CA ILE A 46 -1.16 -12.62 -10.14
C ILE A 46 -0.77 -12.70 -11.61
N GLU A 47 -1.73 -13.00 -12.48
CA GLU A 47 -1.53 -12.88 -13.93
C GLU A 47 -1.62 -11.40 -14.31
N ALA A 48 -0.54 -10.86 -14.86
CA ALA A 48 -0.57 -9.55 -15.49
C ALA A 48 -1.50 -9.63 -16.71
N ALA A 49 -2.57 -8.84 -16.69
CA ALA A 49 -3.39 -8.68 -17.88
C ALA A 49 -2.55 -7.95 -18.95
N PRO A 50 -2.54 -8.43 -20.20
CA PRO A 50 -1.86 -7.71 -21.27
C PRO A 50 -2.47 -6.32 -21.42
N LEU A 51 -1.61 -5.31 -21.46
CA LEU A 51 -2.02 -3.94 -21.75
C LEU A 51 -2.46 -3.87 -23.22
N ASP A 52 -3.62 -3.27 -23.48
CA ASP A 52 -4.01 -2.95 -24.85
C ASP A 52 -3.12 -1.85 -25.44
N SER A 53 -3.30 -1.53 -26.73
CA SER A 53 -2.47 -0.54 -27.42
C SER A 53 -2.53 0.86 -26.79
N ASP A 54 -3.67 1.24 -26.22
CA ASP A 54 -3.85 2.56 -25.60
C ASP A 54 -3.12 2.62 -24.25
N PHE A 55 -3.22 1.54 -23.47
CA PHE A 55 -2.47 1.41 -22.22
C PHE A 55 -0.96 1.35 -22.46
N GLN A 56 -0.48 0.62 -23.48
CA GLN A 56 0.94 0.58 -23.83
C GLN A 56 1.47 1.95 -24.24
N LYS A 57 0.71 2.70 -25.04
CA LYS A 57 1.08 4.07 -25.42
C LYS A 57 1.20 4.98 -24.20
N MET A 58 0.24 4.90 -23.28
CA MET A 58 0.26 5.72 -22.06
C MET A 58 1.39 5.28 -21.09
N GLN A 59 1.70 3.99 -21.02
CA GLN A 59 2.86 3.48 -20.27
C GLN A 59 4.18 4.05 -20.81
N ASN A 60 4.37 4.05 -22.13
CA ASN A 60 5.58 4.60 -22.74
C ASN A 60 5.71 6.10 -22.47
N GLN A 61 4.62 6.86 -22.58
CA GLN A 61 4.60 8.29 -22.22
C GLN A 61 5.01 8.50 -20.76
N LEU A 62 4.54 7.66 -19.85
CA LEU A 62 4.89 7.73 -18.43
C LEU A 62 6.38 7.44 -18.17
N ILE A 63 6.95 6.47 -18.90
CA ILE A 63 8.38 6.14 -18.84
C ILE A 63 9.22 7.33 -19.34
N ASP A 64 8.83 7.96 -20.45
CA ASP A 64 9.53 9.12 -21.00
C ASP A 64 9.47 10.34 -20.06
N GLU A 65 8.30 10.62 -19.47
CA GLU A 65 8.14 11.66 -18.45
C GLU A 65 9.01 11.37 -17.22
N PHE A 66 9.05 10.11 -16.77
CA PHE A 66 9.91 9.70 -15.66
C PHE A 66 11.40 9.86 -15.98
N GLY A 67 11.83 9.49 -17.20
CA GLY A 67 13.19 9.72 -17.68
C GLY A 67 13.56 11.20 -17.64
N THR A 68 12.66 12.07 -18.08
CA THR A 68 12.83 13.54 -17.99
C THR A 68 13.01 14.00 -16.54
N PHE A 69 12.23 13.47 -15.60
CA PHE A 69 12.41 13.80 -14.18
C PHE A 69 13.75 13.31 -13.64
N VAL A 70 14.22 12.12 -14.02
CA VAL A 70 15.53 11.59 -13.62
C VAL A 70 16.67 12.48 -14.13
N ASP A 71 16.55 12.98 -15.36
CA ASP A 71 17.59 13.79 -16.00
C ASP A 71 17.63 15.23 -15.45
N VAL A 72 16.46 15.83 -15.23
CA VAL A 72 16.33 17.24 -14.82
C VAL A 72 16.45 17.41 -13.31
N LEU A 73 15.80 16.54 -12.54
CA LEU A 73 15.88 16.55 -11.09
C LEU A 73 16.92 15.50 -10.71
N SER A 74 18.01 15.90 -10.05
CA SER A 74 19.00 14.95 -9.54
C SER A 74 18.39 14.02 -8.48
N LEU A 75 17.72 12.94 -8.91
CA LEU A 75 17.00 12.01 -8.03
C LEU A 75 17.95 11.17 -7.19
N LEU A 76 19.17 10.99 -7.68
CA LEU A 76 20.28 10.43 -6.92
C LEU A 76 20.64 11.39 -5.78
N GLY A 77 20.20 11.03 -4.56
CA GLY A 77 20.41 11.82 -3.35
C GLY A 77 19.23 12.70 -2.94
N ALA A 78 18.15 12.73 -3.73
CA ALA A 78 16.94 13.47 -3.40
C ALA A 78 16.32 13.01 -2.08
N ASN A 79 15.73 13.96 -1.35
CA ASN A 79 15.00 13.69 -0.11
C ASN A 79 13.64 13.03 -0.38
N GLU A 80 12.97 12.57 0.68
CA GLU A 80 11.69 11.87 0.56
C GLU A 80 10.59 12.75 -0.05
N VAL A 81 10.61 14.06 0.19
CA VAL A 81 9.62 15.00 -0.38
C VAL A 81 9.74 15.05 -1.90
N THR A 82 10.96 15.24 -2.42
CA THR A 82 11.21 15.26 -3.87
C THR A 82 10.85 13.91 -4.51
N LYS A 83 11.21 12.79 -3.88
CA LYS A 83 10.81 11.46 -4.36
C LYS A 83 9.29 11.29 -4.36
N SER A 84 8.61 11.80 -3.33
CA SER A 84 7.16 11.71 -3.19
C SER A 84 6.42 12.48 -4.28
N MET A 85 6.94 13.62 -4.73
CA MET A 85 6.38 14.35 -5.88
C MET A 85 6.33 13.48 -7.14
N ILE A 86 7.43 12.79 -7.44
CA ILE A 86 7.56 11.99 -8.67
C ILE A 86 6.73 10.72 -8.57
N VAL A 87 6.80 10.02 -7.43
CA VAL A 87 5.94 8.85 -7.17
C VAL A 87 4.47 9.24 -7.27
N GLY A 88 4.08 10.40 -6.74
CA GLY A 88 2.71 10.90 -6.83
C GLY A 88 2.25 11.12 -8.28
N VAL A 89 3.08 11.75 -9.12
CA VAL A 89 2.79 11.93 -10.56
C VAL A 89 2.68 10.57 -11.26
N PHE A 90 3.59 9.64 -10.96
CA PHE A 90 3.56 8.30 -11.52
C PHE A 90 2.26 7.55 -11.16
N LEU A 91 1.93 7.50 -9.87
CA LEU A 91 0.72 6.84 -9.38
C LEU A 91 -0.55 7.50 -9.91
N ALA A 92 -0.57 8.83 -10.06
CA ALA A 92 -1.72 9.54 -10.62
C ALA A 92 -1.98 9.14 -12.08
N ASN A 93 -0.93 9.11 -12.90
CA ASN A 93 -1.03 8.67 -14.29
C ASN A 93 -1.41 7.19 -14.41
N ALA A 94 -0.79 6.33 -13.58
CA ALA A 94 -1.14 4.91 -13.55
C ALA A 94 -2.59 4.68 -13.09
N THR A 95 -3.08 5.44 -12.11
CA THR A 95 -4.48 5.38 -11.66
C THR A 95 -5.43 5.83 -12.78
N ARG A 96 -5.03 6.86 -13.55
CA ARG A 96 -5.81 7.38 -14.69
C ARG A 96 -6.05 6.32 -15.77
N LEU A 97 -5.14 5.35 -15.94
CA LEU A 97 -5.33 4.23 -16.87
C LEU A 97 -6.63 3.46 -16.59
N PHE A 98 -7.04 3.39 -15.32
CA PHE A 98 -8.27 2.72 -14.89
C PHE A 98 -9.49 3.64 -14.91
N LYS A 99 -9.39 4.79 -15.61
CA LYS A 99 -10.45 5.79 -15.80
C LYS A 99 -11.07 6.18 -14.44
N GLU A 100 -12.39 6.40 -14.42
CA GLU A 100 -13.21 6.68 -13.23
C GLU A 100 -13.37 5.46 -12.29
N GLY A 101 -12.73 4.32 -12.59
CA GLY A 101 -12.84 3.12 -11.75
C GLY A 101 -12.06 3.22 -10.46
N LEU A 102 -10.94 3.94 -10.47
CA LEU A 102 -10.02 4.09 -9.34
C LEU A 102 -9.84 5.56 -8.96
N TYR A 103 -9.43 5.79 -7.72
CA TYR A 103 -8.90 7.08 -7.30
C TYR A 103 -7.68 6.91 -6.41
N LEU A 104 -6.79 7.91 -6.48
CA LEU A 104 -5.59 8.01 -5.66
C LEU A 104 -5.87 8.95 -4.48
N ALA A 105 -5.53 8.52 -3.27
CA ALA A 105 -5.59 9.33 -2.07
C ALA A 105 -4.17 9.48 -1.48
N ALA A 106 -3.79 10.71 -1.17
CA ALA A 106 -2.53 11.02 -0.49
C ALA A 106 -2.77 11.29 1.01
N GLN A 107 -1.79 10.95 1.84
CA GLN A 107 -1.77 11.25 3.28
C GLN A 107 -3.02 10.74 4.04
N ARG A 108 -3.61 9.62 3.59
CA ARG A 108 -4.79 9.03 4.23
C ARG A 108 -4.39 8.40 5.55
N GLY A 109 -5.04 8.80 6.64
CA GLY A 109 -4.88 8.14 7.95
C GLY A 109 -5.33 6.69 7.90
N LEU A 110 -4.49 5.79 8.41
CA LEU A 110 -4.81 4.38 8.60
C LEU A 110 -4.51 3.97 10.04
N SER A 111 -5.36 3.12 10.60
CA SER A 111 -5.16 2.53 11.92
C SER A 111 -5.52 1.06 11.90
N GLY A 112 -4.60 0.24 12.35
CA GLY A 112 -4.75 -1.21 12.47
C GLY A 112 -4.35 -1.67 13.85
N ARG A 113 -4.51 -2.98 14.09
CA ARG A 113 -4.12 -3.61 15.37
C ARG A 113 -2.63 -3.38 15.71
N ARG A 114 -1.79 -3.28 14.67
CA ARG A 114 -0.33 -3.24 14.77
C ARG A 114 0.27 -1.84 14.60
N GLY A 115 -0.56 -0.83 14.37
CA GLY A 115 -0.06 0.52 14.25
C GLY A 115 -1.04 1.51 13.68
N ASN A 116 -0.60 2.76 13.63
CA ASN A 116 -1.34 3.85 13.05
C ASN A 116 -0.39 4.82 12.35
N GLY A 117 -0.93 5.61 11.43
CA GLY A 117 -0.19 6.65 10.74
C GLY A 117 -0.79 6.94 9.36
N PRO A 118 -0.40 8.05 8.72
CA PRO A 118 -0.78 8.33 7.35
C PRO A 118 -0.07 7.38 6.39
N LEU A 119 -0.75 7.08 5.29
CA LEU A 119 -0.16 6.48 4.09
C LEU A 119 0.29 7.60 3.15
N ASP A 120 1.49 7.53 2.58
CA ASP A 120 1.90 8.53 1.58
C ASP A 120 0.93 8.54 0.40
N PHE A 121 0.65 7.37 -0.16
CA PHE A 121 -0.35 7.18 -1.20
C PHE A 121 -1.14 5.88 -1.00
N SER A 122 -2.40 5.88 -1.44
CA SER A 122 -3.26 4.71 -1.48
C SER A 122 -4.20 4.75 -2.68
N VAL A 123 -4.37 3.61 -3.36
CA VAL A 123 -5.24 3.45 -4.53
C VAL A 123 -6.51 2.73 -4.09
N HIS A 124 -7.67 3.23 -4.52
CA HIS A 124 -8.97 2.73 -4.08
C HIS A 124 -9.95 2.56 -5.24
N LEU A 125 -10.88 1.63 -5.11
CA LEU A 125 -12.04 1.53 -6.01
C LEU A 125 -13.00 2.70 -5.77
N ARG A 126 -13.36 3.42 -6.83
CA ARG A 126 -14.26 4.58 -6.75
C ARG A 126 -15.70 4.18 -6.45
N LYS A 127 -16.16 3.04 -7.00
CA LYS A 127 -17.54 2.55 -6.82
C LYS A 127 -17.86 2.26 -5.35
N THR A 128 -16.91 1.69 -4.62
CA THR A 128 -17.10 1.34 -3.21
C THR A 128 -16.48 2.35 -2.27
N GLN A 129 -15.65 3.28 -2.77
CA GLN A 129 -14.78 4.24 -2.05
C GLN A 129 -13.89 3.68 -0.93
N GLU A 130 -14.11 2.43 -0.53
CA GLU A 130 -13.66 1.83 0.72
C GLU A 130 -12.72 0.64 0.50
N CYS A 131 -12.58 0.19 -0.75
CA CYS A 131 -11.67 -0.91 -1.07
C CYS A 131 -10.32 -0.36 -1.50
N THR A 132 -9.40 -0.27 -0.54
CA THR A 132 -7.97 -0.04 -0.83
C THR A 132 -7.41 -1.23 -1.60
N LEU A 133 -6.90 -0.96 -2.80
CA LEU A 133 -6.26 -1.94 -3.68
C LEU A 133 -4.75 -1.97 -3.52
N GLY A 134 -4.16 -0.83 -3.16
CA GLY A 134 -2.72 -0.69 -3.00
C GLY A 134 -2.38 0.45 -2.05
N VAL A 135 -1.22 0.32 -1.41
CA VAL A 135 -0.61 1.34 -0.56
C VAL A 135 0.81 1.56 -1.03
N THR A 136 1.30 2.78 -0.92
CA THR A 136 2.69 3.12 -1.28
C THR A 136 3.25 4.05 -0.24
N GLU A 137 4.33 3.61 0.40
CA GLU A 137 5.19 4.43 1.25
C GLU A 137 6.45 4.85 0.47
N VAL A 138 6.77 6.14 0.48
CA VAL A 138 7.96 6.67 -0.16
C VAL A 138 9.07 6.78 0.88
N LYS A 139 10.21 6.16 0.60
CA LYS A 139 11.39 6.21 1.48
C LYS A 139 12.65 6.60 0.73
N LYS A 140 13.62 7.14 1.47
CA LYS A 140 14.94 7.46 0.92
C LYS A 140 15.65 6.20 0.42
N ASN A 141 15.50 5.07 1.13
CA ASN A 141 16.06 3.78 0.73
C ASN A 141 14.95 2.72 0.52
N GLU A 142 15.21 1.80 -0.41
CA GLU A 142 14.25 0.76 -0.81
C GLU A 142 13.96 -0.24 0.31
N LYS A 143 14.97 -0.56 1.13
CA LYS A 143 14.84 -1.46 2.28
C LYS A 143 13.84 -0.96 3.33
N GLN A 144 13.79 0.36 3.57
CA GLN A 144 12.78 0.95 4.45
C GLN A 144 11.41 1.01 3.77
N GLY A 145 11.34 1.31 2.47
CA GLY A 145 10.06 1.46 1.76
C GLY A 145 9.28 0.15 1.61
N VAL A 146 9.91 -0.89 1.05
CA VAL A 146 9.24 -2.16 0.72
C VAL A 146 8.87 -2.96 1.97
N ALA A 147 9.70 -2.86 3.01
CA ALA A 147 9.78 -3.87 4.04
C ALA A 147 9.33 -3.41 5.42
N HIS A 148 9.43 -2.11 5.74
CA HIS A 148 9.16 -1.62 7.10
C HIS A 148 7.68 -1.26 7.29
N ASN A 149 7.07 -0.58 6.31
CA ASN A 149 5.75 0.02 6.49
C ASN A 149 4.69 -0.63 5.60
N ASN A 150 5.03 -0.90 4.32
CA ASN A 150 4.04 -1.35 3.33
C ASN A 150 3.32 -2.64 3.73
N ILE A 151 4.01 -3.65 4.30
CA ILE A 151 3.38 -4.92 4.69
C ILE A 151 2.37 -4.70 5.83
N VAL A 152 2.77 -3.99 6.88
CA VAL A 152 1.91 -3.73 8.05
C VAL A 152 0.75 -2.80 7.69
N GLN A 153 1.00 -1.78 6.87
CA GLN A 153 -0.02 -0.89 6.34
C GLN A 153 -0.99 -1.62 5.41
N LEU A 154 -0.50 -2.50 4.53
CA LEU A 154 -1.34 -3.31 3.65
C LEU A 154 -2.23 -4.25 4.46
N GLU A 155 -1.69 -4.92 5.48
CA GLU A 155 -2.49 -5.73 6.40
C GLU A 155 -3.56 -4.89 7.10
N ALA A 156 -3.20 -3.72 7.64
CA ALA A 156 -4.14 -2.82 8.28
C ALA A 156 -5.26 -2.37 7.34
N ALA A 157 -4.94 -2.07 6.07
CA ALA A 157 -5.93 -1.72 5.05
C ALA A 157 -6.86 -2.90 4.71
N LEU A 158 -6.32 -4.12 4.62
CA LEU A 158 -7.12 -5.33 4.40
C LEU A 158 -8.06 -5.64 5.57
N MET A 159 -7.58 -5.44 6.80
CA MET A 159 -8.37 -5.67 8.02
C MET A 159 -9.44 -4.59 8.23
N GLU A 160 -9.18 -3.35 7.84
CA GLU A 160 -10.19 -2.27 7.79
C GLU A 160 -11.39 -2.69 6.94
N LYS A 161 -11.13 -3.24 5.74
CA LYS A 161 -12.18 -3.80 4.87
C LYS A 161 -12.93 -4.95 5.54
N LYS A 162 -12.23 -5.92 6.14
CA LYS A 162 -12.88 -7.07 6.80
C LYS A 162 -13.81 -6.64 7.94
N ARG A 163 -13.40 -5.67 8.76
CA ARG A 163 -14.24 -5.12 9.84
C ARG A 163 -15.51 -4.46 9.31
N LYS A 164 -15.41 -3.74 8.19
CA LYS A 164 -16.57 -3.10 7.56
C LYS A 164 -17.53 -4.12 6.95
N ARG A 165 -17.02 -5.12 6.23
CA ARG A 165 -17.86 -6.21 5.67
C ARG A 165 -18.63 -6.95 6.75
N ASN A 166 -17.96 -7.35 7.83
CA ASN A 166 -18.65 -7.99 8.95
C ASN A 166 -19.71 -7.09 9.61
N ARG A 167 -19.60 -5.75 9.49
CA ARG A 167 -20.61 -4.81 9.99
C ARG A 167 -21.79 -4.69 9.03
N SER A 168 -21.55 -4.67 7.71
CA SER A 168 -22.61 -4.66 6.69
C SER A 168 -23.38 -5.98 6.62
N ASP A 169 -22.71 -7.12 6.82
CA ASP A 169 -23.34 -8.46 6.82
C ASP A 169 -24.30 -8.65 8.01
N ILE A 170 -24.15 -7.85 9.09
CA ILE A 170 -25.07 -7.83 10.23
C ILE A 170 -26.37 -7.05 9.89
N ASP A 171 -26.33 -6.16 8.89
CA ASP A 171 -27.43 -5.27 8.51
C ASP A 171 -28.17 -5.71 7.23
N GLY A 172 -27.82 -6.86 6.64
CA GLY A 172 -28.63 -7.56 5.63
C GLY A 172 -28.11 -7.49 4.18
N GLU A 173 -28.20 -8.66 3.52
CA GLU A 173 -27.82 -9.05 2.15
C GLU A 173 -26.33 -9.41 1.91
N GLU A 174 -26.07 -10.72 1.85
CA GLU A 174 -24.80 -11.31 1.39
C GLU A 174 -24.54 -10.95 -0.09
N GLU A 175 -23.72 -9.94 -0.35
CA GLU A 175 -23.13 -9.76 -1.67
C GLU A 175 -22.17 -10.93 -1.97
N GLN A 176 -22.46 -11.66 -3.05
CA GLN A 176 -21.60 -12.73 -3.55
C GLN A 176 -20.17 -12.22 -3.76
N PRO A 177 -19.13 -13.02 -3.42
CA PRO A 177 -17.75 -12.61 -3.59
C PRO A 177 -17.43 -12.39 -5.08
N MET A 178 -17.42 -11.12 -5.49
CA MET A 178 -16.97 -10.73 -6.82
C MET A 178 -15.51 -11.16 -6.97
N LYS A 179 -15.19 -11.97 -8.00
CA LYS A 179 -13.81 -12.29 -8.36
C LYS A 179 -13.08 -10.98 -8.64
N THR A 180 -12.27 -10.54 -7.68
CA THR A 180 -11.48 -9.31 -7.80
C THR A 180 -10.41 -9.55 -8.85
N ARG A 181 -10.55 -8.95 -10.03
CA ARG A 181 -9.42 -8.80 -10.95
C ARG A 181 -8.50 -7.75 -10.35
N SER A 182 -7.33 -8.17 -9.92
CA SER A 182 -6.24 -7.29 -9.53
C SER A 182 -5.43 -6.91 -10.76
N TYR A 183 -5.06 -5.64 -10.86
CA TYR A 183 -4.25 -5.10 -11.94
C TYR A 183 -2.91 -4.68 -11.37
N GLY A 184 -1.83 -5.23 -11.91
CA GLY A 184 -0.45 -4.88 -11.54
C GLY A 184 0.17 -3.95 -12.57
N LEU A 185 1.07 -3.09 -12.10
CA LEU A 185 2.12 -2.45 -12.91
C LEU A 185 3.41 -3.25 -12.77
#